data_AF-A0A2N9IB42-F1
#
_entry.id   AF-A0A2N9IB42-F1
#
_cell.length_a   1.000
_cell.length_b   1.000
_cell.length_c   1.000
_cell.angle_alpha   90.00
_cell.angle_beta   90.00
_cell.angle_gamma   90.00
#
_symmetry.space_group_name_H-M   'P 1'
#
loop_
_entity.id
_entity.type
_entity.pdbx_description
1 polymer ?
#
loop_
_entity_poly.entity_id
_entity_poly.type
_entity_poly.pdbx_seq_one_letter_code
_entity_poly.pdbx_strand_id
1 'polypeptide(L)'
;MSTHETIGSSNPSSSSTPIGSSESPLMVDEDNGTPCSSPTPMDAQIDGQPENKDVEGIGKLTSNVLLEWNIDRKLSTVTMDNCSTNDAVINIIIDKLQRSSLVMCGSMLHMRCAAHVLNLIVQDGLSVIGPCIEKVRDSVGFWTASTKRRQRESAYNCMPNEEDWEIASDICQRLSLFYKVTEVFSGTSYPTANLFFPKVCEIKIALNLWFTSTNDVIRSMAFRMLEKFDSYWNVIHGVMVVATILDLRYKIELLEYYFPIIYGDQVDDEIQRIRDICYEMLRDYNSGRMGKEANRGTCLDHYLEDDLMPRTLDFDILAWWKANGPKYPTLQWIARDILAIPVSTVASESTFNISERLLSPHRSKLHPKTVEALTCAQNWLWAGIKGTSSTKEEDMDIQNILDDYDDEDESGVTRVEESKNDS
;
A
#
# COMPACT_ATOMS: atom_id res chain seq x y z
N MET A 1 64.33 -20.82 13.60
CA MET A 1 64.80 -21.39 14.88
C MET A 1 63.78 -22.43 15.31
N SER A 2 64.21 -23.70 15.38
CA SER A 2 63.61 -24.92 15.96
C SER A 2 62.15 -25.28 15.62
N THR A 3 61.75 -26.38 14.94
CA THR A 3 62.11 -27.82 14.87
C THR A 3 61.76 -28.71 16.09
N HIS A 4 61.29 -29.94 15.74
CA HIS A 4 61.04 -31.19 16.50
C HIS A 4 59.63 -31.44 17.06
N GLU A 5 59.03 -32.65 17.09
CA GLU A 5 59.11 -33.99 16.44
C GLU A 5 57.99 -34.82 17.15
N THR A 6 57.03 -35.50 16.51
CA THR A 6 56.98 -36.89 15.98
C THR A 6 57.00 -38.07 17.00
N ILE A 7 56.20 -39.10 16.67
CA ILE A 7 56.21 -40.55 17.06
C ILE A 7 55.36 -40.93 18.31
N GLY A 8 54.50 -41.97 18.35
CA GLY A 8 54.10 -43.01 17.39
C GLY A 8 53.65 -44.32 18.11
N SER A 9 52.72 -45.07 17.47
CA SER A 9 52.39 -46.52 17.66
C SER A 9 51.77 -46.95 19.01
N SER A 10 50.89 -47.97 19.16
CA SER A 10 50.65 -49.23 18.44
C SER A 10 49.36 -49.94 18.92
N ASN A 11 48.65 -50.61 18.01
CA ASN A 11 47.66 -51.72 18.19
C ASN A 11 48.31 -52.99 18.80
N PRO A 12 47.67 -54.20 19.05
CA PRO A 12 46.41 -54.75 18.48
C PRO A 12 45.55 -55.75 19.35
N SER A 13 44.47 -56.26 18.71
CA SER A 13 43.84 -57.62 18.81
C SER A 13 42.88 -57.89 19.99
N SER A 14 41.78 -58.66 19.88
CA SER A 14 41.48 -59.85 19.05
C SER A 14 39.97 -60.26 19.03
N SER A 15 39.54 -60.91 17.93
CA SER A 15 38.59 -62.07 17.79
C SER A 15 37.13 -61.94 18.31
N SER A 16 36.04 -62.46 17.70
CA SER A 16 35.81 -63.50 16.68
C SER A 16 34.32 -63.53 16.26
N THR A 17 34.06 -63.85 14.98
CA THR A 17 32.81 -64.23 14.26
C THR A 17 32.22 -65.61 14.67
N PRO A 18 31.16 -66.18 14.01
CA PRO A 18 29.90 -65.69 13.40
C PRO A 18 28.67 -66.62 13.71
N ILE A 19 27.50 -66.41 13.06
CA ILE A 19 26.44 -67.35 12.57
C ILE A 19 25.18 -66.48 12.31
N GLY A 20 24.38 -66.49 11.25
CA GLY A 20 24.26 -67.25 9.99
C GLY A 20 22.80 -67.16 9.48
N SER A 21 22.60 -67.07 8.16
CA SER A 21 21.36 -67.36 7.35
C SER A 21 20.10 -66.50 7.60
N SER A 22 19.24 -66.13 6.64
CA SER A 22 18.77 -66.79 5.41
C SER A 22 18.13 -65.81 4.40
N GLU A 23 17.89 -66.32 3.20
CA GLU A 23 17.49 -65.72 1.92
C GLU A 23 16.06 -65.11 1.82
N SER A 24 15.91 -64.26 0.79
CA SER A 24 14.71 -63.58 0.22
C SER A 24 13.65 -64.55 -0.38
N PRO A 25 12.41 -64.13 -0.81
CA PRO A 25 12.21 -63.27 -2.00
C PRO A 25 10.94 -62.36 -2.06
N LEU A 26 11.07 -61.31 -2.89
CA LEU A 26 10.11 -60.61 -3.78
C LEU A 26 8.59 -60.79 -3.59
N MET A 27 7.85 -59.66 -3.50
CA MET A 27 6.69 -59.36 -4.36
C MET A 27 6.47 -57.84 -4.47
N VAL A 28 5.99 -57.47 -5.66
CA VAL A 28 5.71 -56.14 -6.20
C VAL A 28 4.32 -55.72 -5.70
N ASP A 29 4.12 -54.44 -5.38
CA ASP A 29 2.83 -53.77 -5.60
C ASP A 29 3.01 -52.26 -5.78
N GLU A 30 2.19 -51.75 -6.69
CA GLU A 30 2.12 -50.41 -7.24
C GLU A 30 1.52 -49.39 -6.25
N ASP A 31 1.59 -48.11 -6.67
CA ASP A 31 0.77 -46.98 -6.22
C ASP A 31 1.31 -46.12 -5.07
N ASN A 32 2.27 -45.25 -5.39
CA ASN A 32 2.66 -44.12 -4.55
C ASN A 32 2.02 -42.82 -5.08
N GLY A 33 0.71 -42.69 -4.88
CA GLY A 33 0.02 -41.41 -4.96
C GLY A 33 0.58 -40.47 -3.89
N THR A 34 1.21 -39.38 -4.31
CA THR A 34 1.66 -38.31 -3.41
C THR A 34 0.43 -37.65 -2.77
N PRO A 35 0.27 -37.62 -1.44
CA PRO A 35 -0.82 -36.89 -0.83
C PRO A 35 -0.49 -35.39 -0.93
N CYS A 36 -1.35 -34.68 -1.67
CA CYS A 36 -1.47 -33.24 -1.67
C CYS A 36 -1.58 -32.76 -0.21
N SER A 37 -0.57 -32.02 0.28
CA SER A 37 -0.61 -31.37 1.58
C SER A 37 -1.66 -30.28 1.56
N SER A 38 -2.87 -30.63 1.99
CA SER A 38 -3.92 -29.69 2.33
C SER A 38 -3.47 -28.82 3.51
N PRO A 39 -3.72 -27.50 3.50
CA PRO A 39 -3.55 -26.70 4.70
C PRO A 39 -4.55 -27.17 5.75
N THR A 40 -4.06 -27.44 6.95
CA THR A 40 -4.84 -27.77 8.14
C THR A 40 -5.81 -26.62 8.45
N PRO A 41 -7.12 -26.88 8.65
CA PRO A 41 -8.01 -25.89 9.22
C PRO A 41 -7.74 -25.77 10.72
N MET A 42 -7.29 -24.60 11.18
CA MET A 42 -7.41 -24.24 12.60
C MET A 42 -8.85 -23.80 12.87
N ASP A 43 -9.75 -24.77 12.99
CA ASP A 43 -11.07 -24.55 13.59
C ASP A 43 -10.95 -24.66 15.11
N ALA A 44 -10.62 -23.53 15.74
CA ALA A 44 -11.10 -23.26 17.08
C ALA A 44 -12.47 -22.60 16.92
N GLN A 45 -13.51 -23.40 17.04
CA GLN A 45 -14.90 -22.97 17.04
C GLN A 45 -15.16 -22.06 18.24
N ILE A 46 -15.17 -20.74 18.00
CA ILE A 46 -15.70 -19.76 18.95
C ILE A 46 -17.11 -19.39 18.45
N ASP A 47 -18.07 -20.05 19.07
CA ASP A 47 -19.49 -19.76 18.99
C ASP A 47 -19.78 -18.34 19.52
N GLY A 48 -20.53 -17.53 18.75
CA GLY A 48 -21.22 -16.34 19.27
C GLY A 48 -20.46 -15.00 19.33
N GLN A 49 -19.71 -14.60 18.29
CA GLN A 49 -19.44 -13.16 18.08
C GLN A 49 -20.70 -12.50 17.48
N PRO A 50 -21.18 -11.36 18.01
CA PRO A 50 -22.31 -10.65 17.42
C PRO A 50 -21.95 -10.24 16.00
N GLU A 51 -22.79 -10.61 15.02
CA GLU A 51 -22.67 -10.12 13.65
C GLU A 51 -22.59 -8.60 13.67
N ASN A 52 -21.42 -8.05 13.32
CA ASN A 52 -21.27 -6.62 13.17
C ASN A 52 -22.06 -6.21 11.92
N LYS A 53 -23.27 -5.68 12.14
CA LYS A 53 -24.19 -5.27 11.08
C LYS A 53 -23.56 -4.31 10.07
N ASP A 54 -22.57 -3.53 10.49
CA ASP A 54 -21.86 -2.59 9.62
C ASP A 54 -20.92 -3.32 8.65
N VAL A 55 -20.20 -4.35 9.11
CA VAL A 55 -19.33 -5.20 8.27
C VAL A 55 -20.14 -5.89 7.19
N GLU A 56 -21.23 -6.54 7.60
CA GLU A 56 -22.11 -7.27 6.69
C GLU A 56 -22.79 -6.32 5.70
N GLY A 57 -23.19 -5.13 6.16
CA GLY A 57 -23.73 -4.06 5.32
C GLY A 57 -22.75 -3.59 4.25
N ILE A 58 -21.52 -3.26 4.63
CA ILE A 58 -20.46 -2.77 3.72
C ILE A 58 -20.06 -3.87 2.72
N GLY A 59 -19.86 -5.11 3.19
CA GLY A 59 -19.54 -6.24 2.33
C GLY A 59 -20.62 -6.52 1.30
N LYS A 60 -21.89 -6.56 1.74
CA LYS A 60 -23.04 -6.74 0.83
C LYS A 60 -23.15 -5.62 -0.20
N LEU A 61 -23.05 -4.36 0.25
CA LEU A 61 -23.14 -3.20 -0.64
C LEU A 61 -22.04 -3.22 -1.70
N THR A 62 -20.79 -3.44 -1.28
CA THR A 62 -19.63 -3.49 -2.18
C THR A 62 -19.81 -4.59 -3.23
N SER A 63 -20.17 -5.82 -2.82
CA SER A 63 -20.40 -6.91 -3.77
C SER A 63 -21.54 -6.63 -4.74
N ASN A 64 -22.61 -5.97 -4.31
CA ASN A 64 -23.71 -5.61 -5.19
C ASN A 64 -23.25 -4.61 -6.25
N VAL A 65 -22.46 -3.60 -5.88
CA VAL A 65 -21.87 -2.65 -6.84
C VAL A 65 -20.99 -3.39 -7.86
N LEU A 66 -20.12 -4.31 -7.41
CA LEU A 66 -19.27 -5.09 -8.33
C LEU A 66 -20.08 -5.90 -9.35
N LEU A 67 -21.21 -6.48 -8.93
CA LEU A 67 -22.12 -7.24 -9.79
C LEU A 67 -22.93 -6.32 -10.73
N GLU A 68 -23.45 -5.20 -10.23
CA GLU A 68 -24.22 -4.23 -11.03
C GLU A 68 -23.38 -3.68 -12.20
N TRP A 69 -22.09 -3.44 -11.96
CA TRP A 69 -21.13 -3.01 -12.97
C TRP A 69 -20.54 -4.15 -13.82
N ASN A 70 -20.88 -5.42 -13.54
CA ASN A 70 -20.36 -6.62 -14.21
C ASN A 70 -18.81 -6.71 -14.18
N ILE A 71 -18.21 -6.36 -13.04
CA ILE A 71 -16.75 -6.40 -12.81
C ILE A 71 -16.33 -7.45 -11.78
N ASP A 72 -17.28 -8.19 -11.22
CA ASP A 72 -17.08 -9.29 -10.26
C ASP A 72 -16.05 -10.33 -10.72
N ARG A 73 -15.97 -10.62 -12.03
CA ARG A 73 -14.99 -11.57 -12.61
C ARG A 73 -13.72 -10.91 -13.16
N LYS A 74 -13.59 -9.60 -12.99
CA LYS A 74 -12.48 -8.78 -13.51
C LYS A 74 -11.73 -8.04 -12.40
N LEU A 75 -12.07 -8.34 -11.14
CA LEU A 75 -11.44 -7.73 -9.99
C LEU A 75 -10.08 -8.36 -9.72
N SER A 76 -9.04 -7.54 -9.64
CA SER A 76 -7.69 -7.97 -9.27
C SER A 76 -7.41 -7.70 -7.79
N THR A 77 -7.53 -6.43 -7.39
CA THR A 77 -7.15 -5.94 -6.06
C THR A 77 -8.09 -4.81 -5.65
N VAL A 78 -8.30 -4.69 -4.34
CA VAL A 78 -9.07 -3.65 -3.65
C VAL A 78 -8.15 -3.03 -2.60
N THR A 79 -7.91 -1.73 -2.73
CA THR A 79 -7.14 -0.97 -1.74
C THR A 79 -8.08 -0.32 -0.73
N MET A 80 -7.89 -0.60 0.55
CA MET A 80 -8.70 -0.05 1.65
C MET A 80 -7.81 0.56 2.73
N ASP A 81 -8.37 1.39 3.61
CA ASP A 81 -7.64 1.89 4.78
C ASP A 81 -7.21 0.75 5.72
N ASN A 82 -6.29 1.05 6.63
CA ASN A 82 -5.71 0.01 7.49
C ASN A 82 -6.57 -0.22 8.74
N CYS A 83 -7.77 -0.78 8.54
CA CYS A 83 -8.71 -1.14 9.59
C CYS A 83 -8.93 -2.66 9.61
N SER A 84 -8.95 -3.30 10.79
CA SER A 84 -9.21 -4.74 10.90
C SER A 84 -10.62 -5.12 10.45
N THR A 85 -11.57 -4.19 10.52
CA THR A 85 -12.93 -4.33 9.97
C THR A 85 -12.90 -4.67 8.47
N ASN A 86 -11.93 -4.15 7.73
CA ASN A 86 -11.80 -4.39 6.29
C ASN A 86 -11.40 -5.83 5.98
N ASP A 87 -10.67 -6.51 6.86
CA ASP A 87 -10.33 -7.93 6.67
C ASP A 87 -11.59 -8.79 6.64
N ALA A 88 -12.57 -8.49 7.51
CA ALA A 88 -13.87 -9.17 7.51
C ALA A 88 -14.72 -8.82 6.28
N VAL A 89 -14.70 -7.55 5.84
CA VAL A 89 -15.39 -7.12 4.60
C VAL A 89 -14.81 -7.84 3.38
N ILE A 90 -13.49 -7.95 3.28
CA ILE A 90 -12.81 -8.65 2.18
C ILE A 90 -13.21 -10.11 2.14
N ASN A 91 -13.31 -10.80 3.28
CA ASN A 91 -13.74 -12.20 3.31
C ASN A 91 -15.17 -12.36 2.75
N ILE A 92 -16.09 -11.45 3.10
CA ILE A 92 -17.44 -11.43 2.53
C ILE A 92 -17.40 -11.22 1.01
N ILE A 93 -16.54 -10.32 0.53
CA ILE A 93 -16.36 -10.08 -0.90
C ILE A 93 -15.81 -11.34 -1.57
N ILE A 94 -14.75 -11.95 -1.05
CA ILE A 94 -14.14 -13.17 -1.60
C ILE A 94 -15.14 -14.32 -1.68
N ASP A 95 -16.00 -14.49 -0.67
CA ASP A 95 -16.99 -15.57 -0.65
C ASP A 95 -18.13 -15.36 -1.64
N LYS A 96 -18.45 -14.09 -1.97
CA LYS A 96 -19.40 -13.73 -3.02
C LYS A 96 -18.80 -13.78 -4.42
N LEU A 97 -17.49 -13.61 -4.54
CA LEU A 97 -16.77 -13.70 -5.80
C LEU A 97 -16.33 -15.15 -6.05
N GLN A 98 -16.13 -15.51 -7.32
CA GLN A 98 -15.60 -16.82 -7.64
C GLN A 98 -14.09 -16.82 -7.42
N ARG A 99 -13.57 -17.52 -6.39
CA ARG A 99 -12.13 -17.55 -6.07
C ARG A 99 -11.23 -17.89 -7.27
N SER A 100 -11.68 -18.78 -8.16
CA SER A 100 -10.96 -19.16 -9.37
C SER A 100 -10.87 -18.05 -10.43
N SER A 101 -11.59 -16.95 -10.26
CA SER A 101 -11.50 -15.77 -11.13
C SER A 101 -10.58 -14.67 -10.58
N LEU A 102 -10.17 -14.80 -9.31
CA LEU A 102 -9.27 -13.87 -8.64
C LEU A 102 -7.82 -14.34 -8.80
N VAL A 103 -6.91 -13.38 -8.93
CA VAL A 103 -5.47 -13.65 -8.96
C VAL A 103 -5.07 -14.39 -7.69
N MET A 104 -4.35 -15.51 -7.86
CA MET A 104 -3.82 -16.29 -6.74
C MET A 104 -4.91 -16.69 -5.72
N CYS A 105 -6.09 -17.09 -6.23
CA CYS A 105 -7.26 -17.47 -5.44
C CYS A 105 -7.76 -16.39 -4.46
N GLY A 106 -7.48 -15.11 -4.72
CA GLY A 106 -7.88 -13.98 -3.90
C GLY A 106 -6.89 -13.61 -2.80
N SER A 107 -5.75 -14.30 -2.67
CA SER A 107 -4.70 -13.96 -1.69
C SER A 107 -4.10 -12.56 -1.87
N MET A 108 -4.26 -11.98 -3.07
CA MET A 108 -3.79 -10.62 -3.42
C MET A 108 -4.93 -9.61 -3.55
N LEU A 109 -6.14 -9.98 -3.13
CA LEU A 109 -7.30 -9.12 -3.30
C LEU A 109 -7.23 -7.89 -2.40
N HIS A 110 -6.71 -8.00 -1.18
CA HIS A 110 -6.67 -6.88 -0.24
C HIS A 110 -5.31 -6.21 -0.25
N MET A 111 -5.28 -4.90 -0.53
CA MET A 111 -4.14 -4.02 -0.31
C MET A 111 -4.49 -3.00 0.77
N ARG A 112 -3.59 -2.79 1.73
CA ARG A 112 -3.74 -1.74 2.75
C ARG A 112 -3.21 -0.42 2.21
N CYS A 113 -3.94 0.67 2.44
CA CYS A 113 -3.59 2.02 1.98
C CYS A 113 -2.26 2.49 2.59
N ALA A 114 -1.26 2.69 1.73
CA ALA A 114 0.07 3.13 2.08
C ALA A 114 0.07 4.48 2.81
N ALA A 115 -0.67 5.46 2.30
CA ALA A 115 -0.77 6.79 2.92
C ALA A 115 -1.34 6.70 4.35
N HIS A 116 -2.36 5.87 4.54
CA HIS A 116 -2.94 5.65 5.86
C HIS A 116 -1.94 4.95 6.81
N VAL A 117 -1.23 3.92 6.34
CA VAL A 117 -0.17 3.27 7.12
C VAL A 117 0.93 4.26 7.53
N LEU A 118 1.40 5.09 6.60
CA LEU A 118 2.41 6.11 6.88
C LEU A 118 1.91 7.12 7.91
N ASN A 119 0.66 7.56 7.80
CA ASN A 119 0.04 8.43 8.79
C ASN A 119 0.01 7.77 10.19
N LEU A 120 -0.37 6.49 10.29
CA LEU A 120 -0.35 5.77 11.57
C LEU A 120 1.05 5.68 12.20
N ILE A 121 2.08 5.46 11.37
CA ILE A 121 3.48 5.45 11.82
C ILE A 121 3.87 6.82 12.38
N VAL A 122 3.59 7.89 11.63
CA VAL A 122 3.88 9.27 12.05
C VAL A 122 3.12 9.66 13.32
N GLN A 123 1.84 9.31 13.43
CA GLN A 123 1.05 9.59 14.62
C GLN A 123 1.61 8.90 15.87
N ASP A 124 2.09 7.65 15.75
CA ASP A 124 2.70 6.95 16.88
C ASP A 124 4.01 7.62 17.32
N GLY A 125 4.84 8.05 16.36
CA GLY A 125 6.04 8.85 16.64
C GLY A 125 5.74 10.19 17.31
N LEU A 126 4.80 10.96 16.76
CA LEU A 126 4.41 12.29 17.27
C LEU A 126 3.84 12.24 18.69
N SER A 127 3.32 11.09 19.14
CA SER A 127 2.83 10.96 20.51
C SER A 127 3.94 11.12 21.57
N VAL A 128 5.23 11.00 21.20
CA VAL A 128 6.38 11.29 22.10
C VAL A 128 6.43 12.77 22.48
N ILE A 129 6.00 13.66 21.59
CA ILE A 129 5.98 15.11 21.82
C ILE A 129 4.56 15.65 22.03
N GLY A 130 3.62 14.79 22.44
CA GLY A 130 2.23 15.14 22.72
C GLY A 130 2.06 16.45 23.51
N PRO A 131 2.76 16.63 24.66
CA PRO A 131 2.66 17.86 25.44
C PRO A 131 3.12 19.12 24.69
N CYS A 132 4.14 19.03 23.83
CA CYS A 132 4.60 20.14 23.01
C CYS A 132 3.54 20.49 21.94
N ILE A 133 2.95 19.48 21.30
CA ILE A 133 1.88 19.65 20.31
C ILE A 133 0.65 20.30 20.95
N GLU A 134 0.30 19.90 22.18
CA GLU A 134 -0.81 20.49 22.93
C GLU A 134 -0.58 21.97 23.22
N LYS A 135 0.62 22.38 23.68
CA LYS A 135 0.96 23.81 23.86
C LYS A 135 0.79 24.60 22.56
N VAL A 136 1.26 24.05 21.43
CA VAL A 136 1.11 24.71 20.12
C VAL A 136 -0.37 24.82 19.72
N ARG A 137 -1.15 23.75 19.88
CA ARG A 137 -2.60 23.75 19.60
C ARG A 137 -3.36 24.73 20.48
N ASP A 138 -3.05 24.79 21.78
CA ASP A 138 -3.64 25.74 22.72
C ASP A 138 -3.27 27.17 22.36
N SER A 139 -2.03 27.41 21.92
CA SER A 139 -1.59 28.70 21.39
C SER A 139 -2.43 29.09 20.17
N VAL A 140 -2.49 28.25 19.15
CA VAL A 140 -3.28 28.51 17.94
C VAL A 140 -4.75 28.74 18.30
N GLY A 141 -5.34 27.93 19.18
CA GLY A 141 -6.71 28.10 19.67
C GLY A 141 -6.92 29.44 20.38
N PHE A 142 -5.96 29.88 21.21
CA PHE A 142 -6.00 31.19 21.85
C PHE A 142 -5.90 32.34 20.85
N TRP A 143 -5.04 32.23 19.83
CA TRP A 143 -4.84 33.29 18.82
C TRP A 143 -5.98 33.35 17.79
N THR A 144 -6.64 32.22 17.49
CA THR A 144 -7.74 32.13 16.52
C THR A 144 -9.13 32.40 17.16
N ALA A 145 -9.26 32.35 18.49
CA ALA A 145 -10.51 32.70 19.18
C ALA A 145 -10.80 34.22 19.20
N SER A 146 -12.04 34.60 18.90
CA SER A 146 -12.51 36.00 18.77
C SER A 146 -12.55 36.81 20.09
N THR A 147 -12.33 38.13 19.94
CA THR A 147 -12.59 39.35 20.76
C THR A 147 -12.50 39.36 22.30
N LYS A 148 -12.71 38.27 23.04
CA LYS A 148 -12.54 38.21 24.52
C LYS A 148 -11.10 37.92 24.97
N ARG A 149 -10.17 37.79 24.02
CA ARG A 149 -8.74 37.52 24.19
C ARG A 149 -8.05 38.39 25.25
N ARG A 150 -8.26 39.72 25.21
CA ARG A 150 -7.66 40.69 26.17
C ARG A 150 -8.06 40.45 27.63
N GLN A 151 -9.18 39.77 27.89
CA GLN A 151 -9.64 39.47 29.25
C GLN A 151 -9.04 38.16 29.81
N ARG A 152 -8.36 37.35 28.99
CA ARG A 152 -7.80 36.04 29.37
C ARG A 152 -6.27 35.95 29.27
N GLU A 153 -5.59 37.03 28.85
CA GLU A 153 -4.12 37.06 28.73
C GLU A 153 -3.40 36.67 30.02
N SER A 154 -3.90 37.07 31.19
CA SER A 154 -3.29 36.73 32.48
C SER A 154 -3.42 35.25 32.87
N ALA A 155 -4.25 34.47 32.17
CA ALA A 155 -4.43 33.03 32.41
C ALA A 155 -3.73 32.15 31.36
N TYR A 156 -3.05 32.76 30.38
CA TYR A 156 -2.36 32.04 29.31
C TYR A 156 -0.94 31.62 29.74
N ASN A 157 -0.82 30.41 30.31
CA ASN A 157 0.46 29.85 30.79
C ASN A 157 1.02 28.73 29.89
N CYS A 158 0.42 28.45 28.73
CA CYS A 158 0.78 27.31 27.86
C CYS A 158 1.56 27.72 26.60
N MET A 159 2.37 28.78 26.66
CA MET A 159 3.16 29.23 25.51
C MET A 159 4.33 28.26 25.22
N PRO A 160 4.52 27.80 23.97
CA PRO A 160 5.72 27.06 23.59
C PRO A 160 6.98 27.90 23.85
N ASN A 161 7.99 27.32 24.47
CA ASN A 161 9.29 27.96 24.66
C ASN A 161 10.19 27.78 23.43
N GLU A 162 11.41 28.34 23.45
CA GLU A 162 12.35 28.26 22.31
C GLU A 162 12.73 26.81 21.99
N GLU A 163 12.94 25.97 23.01
CA GLU A 163 13.24 24.54 22.87
C GLU A 163 12.08 23.76 22.21
N ASP A 164 10.83 24.05 22.58
CA ASP A 164 9.62 23.48 21.96
C ASP A 164 9.62 23.78 20.44
N TRP A 165 9.99 24.99 20.03
CA TRP A 165 10.07 25.39 18.61
C TRP A 165 11.24 24.76 17.87
N GLU A 166 12.41 24.65 18.50
CA GLU A 166 13.58 23.96 17.92
C GLU A 166 13.26 22.49 17.63
N ILE A 167 12.66 21.79 18.60
CA ILE A 167 12.23 20.39 18.45
C ILE A 167 11.17 20.27 17.37
N ALA A 168 10.15 21.14 17.37
CA ALA A 168 9.12 21.13 16.34
C ALA A 168 9.70 21.35 14.94
N SER A 169 10.64 22.27 14.78
CA SER A 169 11.30 22.55 13.49
C SER A 169 12.10 21.34 12.98
N ASP A 170 12.90 20.69 13.83
CA ASP A 170 13.66 19.48 13.44
C ASP A 170 12.70 18.34 13.04
N ILE A 171 11.65 18.10 13.82
CA ILE A 171 10.63 17.09 13.52
C ILE A 171 9.91 17.40 12.21
N CYS A 172 9.49 18.64 11.97
CA CYS A 172 8.86 19.04 10.71
C CYS A 172 9.78 18.81 9.50
N GLN A 173 11.07 19.13 9.62
CA GLN A 173 12.05 18.90 8.55
C GLN A 173 12.19 17.40 8.25
N ARG A 174 12.24 16.57 9.29
CA ARG A 174 12.30 15.11 9.18
C ARG A 174 11.05 14.51 8.54
N LEU A 175 9.87 14.94 8.98
CA LEU A 175 8.58 14.48 8.45
C LEU A 175 8.31 14.95 7.01
N SER A 176 9.08 15.90 6.47
CA SER A 176 9.04 16.26 5.05
C SER A 176 9.24 15.06 4.12
N LEU A 177 10.02 14.05 4.54
CA LEU A 177 10.17 12.81 3.78
C LEU A 177 8.83 12.05 3.64
N PHE A 178 8.10 11.91 4.75
CA PHE A 178 6.80 11.22 4.76
C PHE A 178 5.77 11.95 3.91
N TYR A 179 5.76 13.28 3.97
CA TYR A 179 4.92 14.12 3.13
C TYR A 179 5.18 13.85 1.64
N LYS A 180 6.44 13.96 1.21
CA LYS A 180 6.84 13.72 -0.19
C LYS A 180 6.49 12.31 -0.67
N VAL A 181 6.71 11.30 0.16
CA VAL A 181 6.34 9.91 -0.19
C VAL A 181 4.82 9.75 -0.30
N THR A 182 4.06 10.40 0.59
CA THR A 182 2.59 10.36 0.54
C THR A 182 2.05 11.04 -0.72
N GLU A 183 2.64 12.15 -1.15
CA GLU A 183 2.30 12.77 -2.43
C GLU A 183 2.56 11.82 -3.60
N VAL A 184 3.72 11.15 -3.62
CA VAL A 184 4.03 10.15 -4.65
C VAL A 184 3.00 9.00 -4.65
N PHE A 185 2.59 8.51 -3.48
CA PHE A 185 1.60 7.45 -3.38
C PHE A 185 0.18 7.87 -3.74
N SER A 186 -0.10 9.18 -3.70
CA SER A 186 -1.41 9.74 -4.03
C SER A 186 -1.58 10.04 -5.53
N GLY A 187 -0.54 9.79 -6.33
CA GLY A 187 -0.56 9.98 -7.78
C GLY A 187 -1.60 9.12 -8.49
N THR A 188 -2.25 9.70 -9.50
CA THR A 188 -3.24 9.04 -10.37
C THR A 188 -2.83 8.99 -11.85
N SER A 189 -1.81 9.77 -12.23
CA SER A 189 -1.32 9.88 -13.61
C SER A 189 -0.18 8.91 -13.93
N TYR A 190 0.26 8.13 -12.95
CA TYR A 190 1.34 7.15 -13.09
C TYR A 190 1.13 5.95 -12.16
N PRO A 191 1.69 4.78 -12.48
CA PRO A 191 1.73 3.63 -11.58
C PRO A 191 2.44 3.95 -10.25
N THR A 192 1.75 3.69 -9.13
CA THR A 192 2.32 3.90 -7.79
C THR A 192 2.86 2.61 -7.17
N ALA A 193 2.40 1.44 -7.62
CA ALA A 193 2.80 0.13 -7.09
C ALA A 193 4.32 -0.14 -7.17
N ASN A 194 4.96 0.13 -8.31
CA ASN A 194 6.41 -0.05 -8.49
C ASN A 194 7.25 0.98 -7.71
N LEU A 195 6.65 2.10 -7.30
CA LEU A 195 7.32 3.13 -6.51
C LEU A 195 7.23 2.86 -5.01
N PHE A 196 6.31 1.98 -4.60
CA PHE A 196 6.04 1.68 -3.19
C PHE A 196 7.28 1.18 -2.46
N PHE A 197 7.86 0.07 -2.90
CA PHE A 197 8.97 -0.57 -2.21
C PHE A 197 10.20 0.35 -2.08
N PRO A 198 10.69 1.01 -3.15
CA PRO A 198 11.81 1.95 -3.03
C PRO A 198 11.54 3.06 -2.01
N LYS A 199 10.34 3.66 -2.02
CA LYS A 199 10.00 4.77 -1.10
C LYS A 199 9.84 4.33 0.34
N VAL A 200 9.31 3.13 0.58
CA VAL A 200 9.24 2.57 1.93
C VAL A 200 10.64 2.23 2.46
N CYS A 201 11.56 1.77 1.60
CA CYS A 201 12.97 1.57 1.98
C CYS A 201 13.66 2.88 2.34
N GLU A 202 13.44 3.97 1.57
CA GLU A 202 13.95 5.31 1.89
C GLU A 202 13.50 5.75 3.31
N ILE A 203 12.23 5.50 3.66
CA ILE A 203 11.69 5.78 4.99
C ILE A 203 12.38 4.93 6.06
N LYS A 204 12.53 3.62 5.87
CA LYS A 204 13.19 2.74 6.85
C LYS A 204 14.62 3.19 7.14
N ILE A 205 15.38 3.53 6.10
CA ILE A 205 16.75 4.04 6.24
C ILE A 205 16.77 5.36 7.02
N ALA A 206 15.87 6.29 6.69
CA ALA A 206 15.76 7.56 7.41
C ALA A 206 15.43 7.35 8.89
N LEU A 207 14.47 6.48 9.21
CA LEU A 207 14.10 6.16 10.58
C LEU A 207 15.26 5.52 11.36
N ASN A 208 16.00 4.59 10.75
CA ASN A 208 17.21 4.01 11.35
C ASN A 208 18.27 5.09 11.65
N LEU A 209 18.45 6.05 10.74
CA LEU A 209 19.35 7.18 10.98
C LEU A 209 18.85 8.04 12.15
N TRP A 210 17.56 8.34 12.23
CA TRP A 210 16.98 9.14 13.33
C TRP A 210 17.10 8.41 14.67
N PHE A 211 17.04 7.08 14.67
CA PHE A 211 17.27 6.26 15.85
C PHE A 211 18.73 6.31 16.36
N THR A 212 19.67 6.82 15.56
CA THR A 212 21.05 7.11 16.01
C THR A 212 21.25 8.55 16.46
N SER A 213 20.20 9.38 16.47
CA SER A 213 20.28 10.79 16.86
C SER A 213 20.79 10.96 18.29
N THR A 214 21.59 12.01 18.51
CA THR A 214 22.01 12.44 19.84
C THR A 214 20.88 13.08 20.64
N ASN A 215 19.83 13.58 19.97
CA ASN A 215 18.64 14.11 20.63
C ASN A 215 17.72 12.96 21.06
N ASP A 216 17.49 12.83 22.37
CA ASP A 216 16.72 11.73 22.95
C ASP A 216 15.25 11.75 22.49
N VAL A 217 14.64 12.92 22.29
CA VAL A 217 13.26 13.04 21.78
C VAL A 217 13.16 12.47 20.37
N ILE A 218 14.10 12.84 19.49
CA ILE A 218 14.15 12.32 18.12
C ILE A 218 14.41 10.81 18.13
N ARG A 219 15.30 10.33 19.01
CA ARG A 219 15.59 8.90 19.15
C ARG A 219 14.36 8.12 19.58
N SER A 220 13.64 8.60 20.59
CA SER A 220 12.40 8.00 21.08
C SER A 220 11.27 8.04 20.03
N MET A 221 11.15 9.14 19.29
CA MET A 221 10.21 9.25 18.17
C MET A 221 10.52 8.19 17.09
N ALA A 222 11.78 8.11 16.67
CA ALA A 222 12.22 7.14 15.66
C ALA A 222 12.01 5.69 16.11
N PHE A 223 12.28 5.38 17.38
CA PHE A 223 12.03 4.06 17.97
C PHE A 223 10.56 3.64 17.81
N ARG A 224 9.63 4.50 18.24
CA ARG A 224 8.19 4.24 18.13
C ARG A 224 7.72 4.09 16.69
N MET A 225 8.22 4.95 15.81
CA MET A 225 7.93 4.87 14.37
C MET A 225 8.47 3.58 13.76
N LEU A 226 9.66 3.10 14.18
CA LEU A 226 10.24 1.85 13.72
C LEU A 226 9.44 0.63 14.20
N GLU A 227 9.05 0.57 15.48
CA GLU A 227 8.19 -0.50 15.99
C GLU A 227 6.88 -0.57 15.21
N LYS A 228 6.27 0.59 14.94
CA LYS A 228 5.04 0.65 14.16
C LYS A 228 5.26 0.26 12.71
N PHE A 229 6.35 0.72 12.11
CA PHE A 229 6.75 0.36 10.74
C PHE A 229 6.91 -1.16 10.60
N ASP A 230 7.65 -1.80 11.50
CA ASP A 230 7.94 -3.23 11.43
C ASP A 230 6.68 -4.10 11.61
N SER A 231 5.71 -3.62 12.42
CA SER A 231 4.40 -4.28 12.54
C SER A 231 3.60 -4.31 11.23
N TYR A 232 3.83 -3.33 10.34
CA TYR A 232 3.19 -3.28 9.03
C TYR A 232 4.03 -3.92 7.94
N TRP A 233 5.35 -3.77 8.00
CA TRP A 233 6.27 -4.31 6.99
C TRP A 233 6.09 -5.81 6.79
N ASN A 234 5.97 -6.57 7.88
CA ASN A 234 5.75 -8.02 7.85
C ASN A 234 4.41 -8.45 7.22
N VAL A 235 3.46 -7.52 7.12
CA VAL A 235 2.13 -7.73 6.51
C VAL A 235 2.10 -7.21 5.07
N ILE A 236 2.95 -6.22 4.75
CA ILE A 236 2.96 -5.53 3.47
C ILE A 236 3.59 -6.42 2.39
N HIS A 237 2.79 -6.57 1.34
CA HIS A 237 2.75 -7.70 0.45
C HIS A 237 3.96 -7.82 -0.47
N GLY A 238 4.46 -9.06 -0.62
CA GLY A 238 5.42 -9.41 -1.67
C GLY A 238 4.99 -8.95 -3.07
N VAL A 239 3.69 -8.73 -3.30
CA VAL A 239 3.15 -8.14 -4.54
C VAL A 239 3.70 -6.75 -4.88
N MET A 240 3.99 -5.89 -3.90
CA MET A 240 4.59 -4.57 -4.16
C MET A 240 6.07 -4.70 -4.54
N VAL A 241 6.74 -5.72 -3.99
CA VAL A 241 8.09 -6.08 -4.43
C VAL A 241 8.04 -6.64 -5.86
N VAL A 242 7.04 -7.47 -6.20
CA VAL A 242 6.80 -7.92 -7.58
C VAL A 242 6.57 -6.72 -8.52
N ALA A 243 5.77 -5.72 -8.12
CA ALA A 243 5.58 -4.51 -8.91
C ALA A 243 6.91 -3.79 -9.23
N THR A 244 7.84 -3.81 -8.27
CA THR A 244 9.18 -3.24 -8.43
C THR A 244 10.08 -4.09 -9.31
N ILE A 245 9.99 -5.43 -9.22
CA ILE A 245 10.69 -6.35 -10.13
C ILE A 245 10.24 -6.11 -11.57
N LEU A 246 8.95 -5.85 -11.79
CA LEU A 246 8.37 -5.55 -13.11
C LEU A 246 8.76 -4.16 -13.64
N ASP A 247 9.50 -3.37 -12.87
CA ASP A 247 10.13 -2.13 -13.34
C ASP A 247 11.55 -2.42 -13.86
N LEU A 248 11.72 -2.23 -15.16
CA LEU A 248 12.96 -2.54 -15.87
C LEU A 248 14.18 -1.72 -15.44
N ARG A 249 13.96 -0.65 -14.67
CA ARG A 249 15.04 0.18 -14.14
C ARG A 249 15.64 -0.40 -12.85
N TYR A 250 14.95 -1.37 -12.24
CA TYR A 250 15.23 -1.87 -10.90
C TYR A 250 15.40 -3.39 -10.85
N LYS A 251 14.41 -4.15 -11.36
CA LYS A 251 14.38 -5.62 -11.32
C LYS A 251 14.80 -6.18 -9.94
N ILE A 252 15.59 -7.27 -9.90
CA ILE A 252 16.05 -7.90 -8.65
C ILE A 252 17.19 -7.09 -8.01
N GLU A 253 17.94 -6.35 -8.81
CA GLU A 253 19.12 -5.60 -8.38
C GLU A 253 18.78 -4.55 -7.32
N LEU A 254 17.56 -4.00 -7.33
CA LEU A 254 17.11 -3.11 -6.25
C LEU A 254 16.86 -3.86 -4.93
N LEU A 255 16.38 -5.10 -4.98
CA LEU A 255 16.19 -5.93 -3.80
C LEU A 255 17.55 -6.32 -3.23
N GLU A 256 18.51 -6.69 -4.07
CA GLU A 256 19.88 -7.02 -3.65
C GLU A 256 20.57 -5.84 -2.91
N TYR A 257 20.18 -4.60 -3.24
CA TYR A 257 20.65 -3.43 -2.51
C TYR A 257 19.95 -3.23 -1.15
N TYR A 258 18.61 -3.30 -1.10
CA TYR A 258 17.85 -2.95 0.11
C TYR A 258 17.68 -4.11 1.08
N PHE A 259 17.55 -5.35 0.61
CA PHE A 259 17.27 -6.49 1.48
C PHE A 259 18.36 -6.72 2.52
N PRO A 260 19.67 -6.57 2.24
CA PRO A 260 20.70 -6.67 3.27
C PRO A 260 20.54 -5.64 4.39
N ILE A 261 20.04 -4.45 4.06
CA ILE A 261 19.81 -3.36 5.03
C ILE A 261 18.57 -3.66 5.89
N ILE A 262 17.56 -4.33 5.32
CA ILE A 262 16.26 -4.57 5.97
C ILE A 262 16.24 -5.88 6.74
N TYR A 263 16.72 -6.96 6.14
CA TYR A 263 16.58 -8.33 6.61
C TYR A 263 17.87 -8.93 7.16
N GLY A 264 19.02 -8.28 6.96
CA GLY A 264 20.31 -8.76 7.46
C GLY A 264 20.66 -10.14 6.92
N ASP A 265 20.68 -11.15 7.79
CA ASP A 265 21.08 -12.51 7.41
C ASP A 265 19.98 -13.31 6.68
N GLN A 266 18.74 -12.81 6.64
CA GLN A 266 17.59 -13.50 6.00
C GLN A 266 17.37 -13.11 4.53
N VAL A 267 18.36 -12.50 3.88
CA VAL A 267 18.23 -11.98 2.51
C VAL A 267 17.89 -13.07 1.50
N ASP A 268 18.60 -14.20 1.55
CA ASP A 268 18.43 -15.27 0.57
C ASP A 268 17.02 -15.90 0.66
N ASP A 269 16.54 -16.12 1.88
CA ASP A 269 15.20 -16.65 2.14
C ASP A 269 14.12 -15.69 1.59
N GLU A 270 14.31 -14.39 1.79
CA GLU A 270 13.35 -13.38 1.34
C GLU A 270 13.37 -13.20 -0.19
N ILE A 271 14.54 -13.19 -0.83
CA ILE A 271 14.63 -13.18 -2.30
C ILE A 271 13.94 -14.42 -2.88
N GLN A 272 14.17 -15.59 -2.29
CA GLN A 272 13.54 -16.83 -2.77
C GLN A 272 12.01 -16.77 -2.60
N ARG A 273 11.51 -16.28 -1.46
CA ARG A 273 10.08 -16.08 -1.24
C ARG A 273 9.44 -15.19 -2.31
N ILE A 274 10.10 -14.08 -2.69
CA ILE A 274 9.61 -13.19 -3.74
C ILE A 274 9.64 -13.85 -5.13
N ARG A 275 10.68 -14.63 -5.43
CA ARG A 275 10.74 -15.42 -6.67
C ARG A 275 9.59 -16.43 -6.75
N ASP A 276 9.32 -17.14 -5.65
CA ASP A 276 8.23 -18.11 -5.58
C ASP A 276 6.87 -17.45 -5.87
N ILE A 277 6.62 -16.26 -5.31
CA ILE A 277 5.43 -15.45 -5.62
C ILE A 277 5.36 -15.11 -7.11
N CYS A 278 6.47 -14.70 -7.74
CA CYS A 278 6.49 -14.39 -9.17
C CYS A 278 6.16 -15.62 -10.04
N TYR A 279 6.73 -16.79 -9.73
CA TYR A 279 6.46 -18.02 -10.46
C TYR A 279 5.03 -18.53 -10.24
N GLU A 280 4.51 -18.38 -9.02
CA GLU A 280 3.12 -18.67 -8.71
C GLU A 280 2.14 -17.82 -9.53
N MET A 281 2.36 -16.50 -9.59
CA MET A 281 1.58 -15.61 -10.45
C MET A 281 1.65 -16.02 -11.92
N LEU A 282 2.85 -16.33 -12.43
CA LEU A 282 3.03 -16.78 -13.80
C LEU A 282 2.23 -18.05 -14.10
N ARG A 283 2.24 -19.00 -13.18
CA ARG A 283 1.47 -20.23 -13.28
C ARG A 283 -0.04 -19.96 -13.28
N ASP A 284 -0.52 -19.08 -12.41
CA ASP A 284 -1.94 -18.71 -12.34
C ASP A 284 -2.43 -18.07 -13.65
N TYR A 285 -1.68 -17.09 -14.16
CA TYR A 285 -2.02 -16.40 -15.43
C TYR A 285 -1.97 -17.33 -16.64
N ASN A 286 -1.02 -18.26 -16.68
CA ASN A 286 -0.92 -19.26 -17.75
C ASN A 286 -2.07 -20.28 -17.69
N SER A 287 -2.54 -20.64 -16.49
CA SER A 287 -3.60 -21.62 -16.30
C SER A 287 -4.99 -21.06 -16.59
N GLY A 288 -5.22 -19.76 -16.30
CA GLY A 288 -6.54 -19.13 -16.36
C GLY A 288 -6.94 -18.48 -17.69
N ARG A 289 -6.01 -18.22 -18.63
CA ARG A 289 -6.34 -17.37 -19.81
C ARG A 289 -6.05 -17.92 -21.20
N MET A 290 -5.17 -18.90 -21.41
CA MET A 290 -5.01 -19.59 -22.70
C MET A 290 -4.20 -20.88 -22.53
N GLY A 291 -4.76 -22.03 -22.91
CA GLY A 291 -4.01 -23.27 -23.03
C GLY A 291 -3.06 -23.21 -24.22
N LYS A 292 -1.78 -22.89 -23.99
CA LYS A 292 -0.65 -23.41 -24.76
C LYS A 292 0.57 -23.51 -23.83
N GLU A 293 1.13 -24.70 -23.77
CA GLU A 293 2.40 -24.98 -23.11
C GLU A 293 3.50 -24.17 -23.78
N ALA A 294 3.94 -23.09 -23.13
CA ALA A 294 5.18 -22.42 -23.44
C ALA A 294 5.97 -22.24 -22.13
N ASN A 295 7.10 -22.97 -22.07
CA ASN A 295 8.21 -22.94 -21.12
C ASN A 295 7.97 -22.24 -19.75
N ARG A 296 7.69 -23.06 -18.75
CA ARG A 296 7.04 -22.70 -17.46
C ARG A 296 7.90 -21.92 -16.45
N GLY A 297 9.16 -21.57 -16.79
CA GLY A 297 10.07 -20.79 -15.92
C GLY A 297 10.92 -19.77 -16.67
N THR A 298 11.29 -20.05 -17.93
CA THR A 298 12.33 -19.29 -18.65
C THR A 298 11.96 -17.86 -19.02
N CYS A 299 10.67 -17.48 -18.97
CA CYS A 299 10.24 -16.13 -19.34
C CYS A 299 10.62 -15.09 -18.27
N LEU A 300 10.45 -15.44 -16.99
CA LEU A 300 10.89 -14.58 -15.89
C LEU A 300 12.42 -14.50 -15.85
N ASP A 301 13.09 -15.63 -15.99
CA ASP A 301 14.55 -15.70 -15.96
C ASP A 301 15.14 -14.83 -17.08
N HIS A 302 14.61 -14.96 -18.31
CA HIS A 302 15.03 -14.11 -19.43
C HIS A 302 14.72 -12.63 -19.21
N TYR A 303 13.59 -12.30 -18.58
CA TYR A 303 13.29 -10.91 -18.21
C TYR A 303 14.29 -10.37 -17.17
N LEU A 304 14.69 -11.17 -16.19
CA LEU A 304 15.62 -10.78 -15.15
C LEU A 304 17.06 -10.66 -15.69
N GLU A 305 17.45 -11.48 -16.66
CA GLU A 305 18.77 -11.44 -17.31
C GLU A 305 18.95 -10.29 -18.31
N ASP A 306 17.86 -9.73 -18.84
CA ASP A 306 17.91 -8.57 -19.73
C ASP A 306 18.59 -7.36 -19.04
N ASP A 307 19.27 -6.51 -19.80
CA ASP A 307 19.89 -5.31 -19.25
C ASP A 307 18.88 -4.36 -18.58
N LEU A 308 19.34 -3.63 -17.55
CA LEU A 308 18.55 -2.60 -16.89
C LEU A 308 18.35 -1.39 -17.80
N MET A 309 17.13 -0.84 -17.77
CA MET A 309 16.83 0.42 -18.45
C MET A 309 17.40 1.62 -17.68
N PRO A 310 17.83 2.69 -18.39
CA PRO A 310 18.24 3.92 -17.73
C PRO A 310 17.14 4.52 -16.84
N ARG A 311 17.55 5.09 -15.70
CA ARG A 311 16.64 5.74 -14.74
C ARG A 311 16.30 7.16 -15.20
N THR A 312 15.48 7.27 -16.24
CA THR A 312 14.95 8.57 -16.70
C THR A 312 13.59 8.87 -16.08
N LEU A 313 13.29 10.16 -15.93
CA LEU A 313 12.04 10.67 -15.33
C LEU A 313 10.83 10.52 -16.26
N ASP A 314 11.06 10.45 -17.56
CA ASP A 314 10.05 10.37 -18.62
C ASP A 314 9.75 8.93 -19.07
N PHE A 315 10.29 7.92 -18.36
CA PHE A 315 10.05 6.52 -18.68
C PHE A 315 8.61 6.10 -18.36
N ASP A 316 7.82 5.84 -19.41
CA ASP A 316 6.49 5.26 -19.29
C ASP A 316 6.56 3.73 -19.26
N ILE A 317 6.51 3.18 -18.05
CA ILE A 317 6.55 1.74 -17.79
C ILE A 317 5.37 0.98 -18.42
N LEU A 318 4.17 1.58 -18.48
CA LEU A 318 3.00 0.91 -19.05
C LEU A 318 3.08 0.86 -20.57
N ALA A 319 3.53 1.95 -21.21
CA ALA A 319 3.78 1.98 -22.65
C ALA A 319 4.88 0.98 -23.04
N TRP A 320 5.94 0.86 -22.22
CA TRP A 320 7.00 -0.12 -22.46
C TRP A 320 6.47 -1.55 -22.42
N TRP A 321 5.70 -1.93 -21.39
CA TRP A 321 5.12 -3.27 -21.28
C TRP A 321 4.15 -3.57 -22.43
N LYS A 322 3.38 -2.58 -22.86
CA LYS A 322 2.48 -2.71 -24.02
C LYS A 322 3.25 -2.94 -25.32
N ALA A 323 4.39 -2.27 -25.52
CA ALA A 323 5.22 -2.42 -26.71
C ALA A 323 6.00 -3.75 -26.72
N ASN A 324 6.47 -4.21 -25.57
CA ASN A 324 7.27 -5.44 -25.42
C ASN A 324 6.44 -6.68 -25.09
N GLY A 325 5.12 -6.54 -25.06
CA GLY A 325 4.16 -7.61 -24.85
C GLY A 325 4.42 -8.88 -25.67
N PRO A 326 4.72 -8.79 -26.99
CA PRO A 326 5.06 -9.97 -27.79
C PRO A 326 6.31 -10.73 -27.31
N LYS A 327 7.30 -10.04 -26.72
CA LYS A 327 8.49 -10.68 -26.11
C LYS A 327 8.13 -11.35 -24.79
N TYR A 328 7.23 -10.75 -24.02
CA TYR A 328 6.85 -11.19 -22.68
C TYR A 328 5.33 -11.40 -22.52
N PRO A 329 4.75 -12.41 -23.19
CA PRO A 329 3.31 -12.51 -23.37
C PRO A 329 2.52 -12.68 -22.07
N THR A 330 3.06 -13.36 -21.06
CA THR A 330 2.42 -13.53 -19.75
C THR A 330 2.78 -12.39 -18.80
N LEU A 331 4.05 -11.99 -18.73
CA LEU A 331 4.50 -10.93 -17.82
C LEU A 331 3.85 -9.58 -18.14
N GLN A 332 3.56 -9.24 -19.41
CA GLN A 332 2.84 -8.01 -19.72
C GLN A 332 1.45 -7.96 -19.05
N TRP A 333 0.78 -9.10 -18.88
CA TRP A 333 -0.54 -9.15 -18.26
C TRP A 333 -0.43 -9.00 -16.76
N ILE A 334 0.57 -9.64 -16.15
CA ILE A 334 0.90 -9.46 -14.74
C ILE A 334 1.27 -7.99 -14.49
N ALA A 335 2.17 -7.42 -15.30
CA ALA A 335 2.56 -6.02 -15.19
C ALA A 335 1.38 -5.06 -15.34
N ARG A 336 0.49 -5.29 -16.30
CA ARG A 336 -0.74 -4.49 -16.45
C ARG A 336 -1.60 -4.51 -15.19
N ASP A 337 -1.83 -5.69 -14.62
CA ASP A 337 -2.75 -5.84 -13.48
C ASP A 337 -2.10 -5.36 -12.17
N ILE A 338 -0.81 -5.63 -11.96
CA ILE A 338 -0.06 -5.27 -10.74
C ILE A 338 0.33 -3.79 -10.70
N LEU A 339 0.83 -3.23 -11.82
CA LEU A 339 1.23 -1.81 -11.86
C LEU A 339 0.02 -0.87 -11.79
N ALA A 340 -1.18 -1.36 -12.15
CA ALA A 340 -2.41 -0.60 -12.04
C ALA A 340 -2.95 -0.51 -10.60
N ILE A 341 -2.38 -1.23 -9.63
CA ILE A 341 -2.82 -1.18 -8.24
C ILE A 341 -2.49 0.20 -7.65
N PRO A 342 -3.48 1.01 -7.27
CA PRO A 342 -3.21 2.23 -6.51
C PRO A 342 -2.85 1.85 -5.08
N VAL A 343 -1.68 2.28 -4.62
CA VAL A 343 -1.22 1.96 -3.25
C VAL A 343 -1.88 2.84 -2.19
N SER A 344 -2.68 3.84 -2.58
CA SER A 344 -3.33 4.80 -1.69
C SER A 344 -4.80 5.03 -2.06
N THR A 345 -5.64 5.30 -1.05
CA THR A 345 -7.05 5.71 -1.18
C THR A 345 -7.23 7.22 -1.27
N VAL A 346 -6.17 8.02 -1.12
CA VAL A 346 -6.22 9.49 -1.10
C VAL A 346 -6.83 10.08 -2.38
N ALA A 347 -6.56 9.46 -3.53
CA ALA A 347 -7.14 9.86 -4.81
C ALA A 347 -8.68 9.71 -4.83
N SER A 348 -9.19 8.59 -4.30
CA SER A 348 -10.63 8.37 -4.16
C SER A 348 -11.24 9.31 -3.13
N GLU A 349 -10.57 9.55 -2.00
CA GLU A 349 -11.02 10.50 -0.95
C GLU A 349 -11.15 11.93 -1.48
N SER A 350 -10.19 12.38 -2.29
CA SER A 350 -10.26 13.69 -2.95
C SER A 350 -11.46 13.78 -3.91
N THR A 351 -11.76 12.70 -4.61
CA THR A 351 -12.96 12.61 -5.49
C THR A 351 -14.25 12.66 -4.68
N PHE A 352 -14.29 12.03 -3.51
CA PHE A 352 -15.42 12.12 -2.59
C PHE A 352 -15.58 13.52 -1.99
N ASN A 353 -14.50 14.23 -1.68
CA ASN A 353 -14.57 15.62 -1.20
C ASN A 353 -15.17 16.57 -2.26
N ILE A 354 -14.80 16.40 -3.54
CA ILE A 354 -15.43 17.15 -4.64
C ILE A 354 -16.92 16.81 -4.72
N SER A 355 -17.26 15.52 -4.58
CA SER A 355 -18.65 15.05 -4.57
C SER A 355 -19.44 15.57 -3.36
N GLU A 356 -18.81 15.73 -2.20
CA GLU A 356 -19.40 16.32 -1.00
C GLU A 356 -19.70 17.81 -1.20
N ARG A 357 -18.81 18.55 -1.90
CA ARG A 357 -19.07 19.93 -2.32
C ARG A 357 -20.24 20.02 -3.31
N LEU A 358 -20.41 19.05 -4.22
CA LEU A 358 -21.60 18.92 -5.08
C LEU A 358 -22.89 18.62 -4.28
N LEU A 359 -22.75 17.99 -3.11
CA LEU A 359 -23.83 17.57 -2.22
C LEU A 359 -24.09 18.54 -1.06
N SER A 360 -23.64 19.80 -1.15
CA SER A 360 -23.71 20.76 -0.05
C SER A 360 -25.11 20.84 0.59
N PRO A 361 -25.22 21.22 1.89
CA PRO A 361 -26.49 21.29 2.60
C PRO A 361 -27.57 22.12 1.88
N HIS A 362 -27.17 23.10 1.05
CA HIS A 362 -28.06 24.00 0.31
C HIS A 362 -28.47 23.48 -1.09
N ARG A 363 -27.92 22.36 -1.58
CA ARG A 363 -28.29 21.72 -2.87
C ARG A 363 -28.60 20.22 -2.76
N SER A 364 -29.15 19.80 -1.62
CA SER A 364 -29.47 18.39 -1.33
C SER A 364 -30.78 17.94 -2.00
N LYS A 365 -30.69 17.13 -3.08
CA LYS A 365 -31.82 16.32 -3.62
C LYS A 365 -31.49 15.28 -4.71
N LEU A 366 -30.22 14.96 -4.98
CA LEU A 366 -29.90 13.96 -6.01
C LEU A 366 -30.05 12.54 -5.47
N HIS A 367 -30.67 11.67 -6.26
CA HIS A 367 -30.79 10.25 -5.94
C HIS A 367 -29.39 9.59 -5.99
N PRO A 368 -29.06 8.59 -5.14
CA PRO A 368 -27.73 7.96 -5.12
C PRO A 368 -27.21 7.52 -6.49
N LYS A 369 -28.07 6.90 -7.32
CA LYS A 369 -27.74 6.53 -8.70
C LYS A 369 -27.35 7.72 -9.60
N THR A 370 -27.94 8.89 -9.38
CA THR A 370 -27.58 10.10 -10.12
C THR A 370 -26.22 10.62 -9.69
N VAL A 371 -25.91 10.58 -8.39
CA VAL A 371 -24.59 10.96 -7.86
C VAL A 371 -23.51 10.04 -8.41
N GLU A 372 -23.75 8.73 -8.38
CA GLU A 372 -22.86 7.72 -8.95
C GLU A 372 -22.62 7.97 -10.45
N ALA A 373 -23.69 8.14 -11.24
CA ALA A 373 -23.57 8.41 -12.67
C ALA A 373 -22.81 9.70 -12.98
N LEU A 374 -23.05 10.78 -12.23
CA LEU A 374 -22.33 12.05 -12.40
C LEU A 374 -20.84 11.92 -12.06
N THR A 375 -20.52 11.26 -10.95
CA THR A 375 -19.13 11.04 -10.51
C THR A 375 -18.36 10.21 -11.54
N CYS A 376 -18.95 9.11 -12.00
CA CYS A 376 -18.34 8.26 -13.03
C CYS A 376 -18.20 8.98 -14.37
N ALA A 377 -19.22 9.72 -14.82
CA ALA A 377 -19.18 10.45 -16.09
C ALA A 377 -18.14 11.58 -16.07
N GLN A 378 -18.04 12.32 -14.97
CA GLN A 378 -17.04 13.36 -14.79
C GLN A 378 -15.62 12.78 -14.86
N ASN A 379 -15.36 11.70 -14.11
CA ASN A 379 -14.06 11.02 -14.14
C ASN A 379 -13.72 10.49 -15.55
N TRP A 380 -14.68 9.88 -16.24
CA TRP A 380 -14.52 9.37 -17.61
C TRP A 380 -14.18 10.48 -18.61
N LEU A 381 -14.92 11.59 -18.58
CA LEU A 381 -14.69 12.73 -19.47
C LEU A 381 -13.30 13.33 -19.27
N TRP A 382 -12.86 13.46 -18.01
CA TRP A 382 -11.53 13.97 -17.69
C TRP A 382 -10.41 13.02 -18.10
N ALA A 383 -10.61 11.71 -18.02
CA ALA A 383 -9.63 10.74 -18.54
C ALA A 383 -9.41 10.93 -20.06
N GLY A 384 -10.49 11.21 -20.81
CA GLY A 384 -10.40 11.51 -22.25
C GLY A 384 -9.69 12.83 -22.57
N ILE A 385 -9.90 13.86 -21.75
CA ILE A 385 -9.25 15.17 -21.91
C ILE A 385 -7.75 15.06 -21.59
N LYS A 386 -7.38 14.46 -20.44
CA LYS A 386 -5.97 14.26 -20.05
C LYS A 386 -5.19 13.38 -21.04
N GLY A 387 -5.85 12.40 -21.67
CA GLY A 387 -5.24 11.55 -22.69
C GLY A 387 -4.99 12.23 -24.04
N THR A 388 -5.61 13.39 -24.30
CA THR A 388 -5.46 14.14 -25.57
C THR A 388 -4.53 15.36 -25.45
N SER A 389 -4.32 15.89 -24.24
CA SER A 389 -3.37 16.96 -23.96
C SER A 389 -2.00 16.40 -23.57
N SER A 390 -1.09 16.22 -24.54
CA SER A 390 0.32 15.90 -24.28
C SER A 390 1.18 17.12 -23.90
N THR A 391 0.56 18.23 -23.50
CA THR A 391 1.25 19.45 -23.08
C THR A 391 1.35 19.48 -21.58
N LYS A 392 2.61 19.55 -21.09
CA LYS A 392 2.94 19.87 -19.71
C LYS A 392 2.30 21.21 -19.36
N GLU A 393 1.16 21.20 -18.71
CA GLU A 393 0.63 22.38 -18.04
C GLU A 393 0.30 22.01 -16.60
N GLU A 394 0.73 22.92 -15.74
CA GLU A 394 0.63 22.94 -14.29
C GLU A 394 -0.80 22.60 -13.85
N ASP A 395 -0.91 21.94 -12.70
CA ASP A 395 -2.19 21.72 -12.02
C ASP A 395 -2.98 23.04 -11.99
N MET A 396 -3.92 23.18 -12.92
CA MET A 396 -4.88 24.27 -12.90
C MET A 396 -5.75 24.00 -11.67
N ASP A 397 -5.43 24.70 -10.58
CA ASP A 397 -6.19 24.65 -9.33
C ASP A 397 -7.67 24.86 -9.65
N ILE A 398 -8.44 23.78 -9.47
CA ILE A 398 -9.88 23.68 -9.76
C ILE A 398 -10.70 24.66 -8.90
N GLN A 399 -10.09 25.27 -7.88
CA GLN A 399 -10.65 26.34 -7.07
C GLN A 399 -11.25 27.47 -7.93
N ASN A 400 -10.55 27.93 -8.97
CA ASN A 400 -10.92 29.18 -9.64
C ASN A 400 -12.15 29.06 -10.57
N ILE A 401 -12.45 27.87 -11.11
CA ILE A 401 -13.56 27.71 -12.09
C ILE A 401 -14.92 27.57 -11.39
N LEU A 402 -14.94 27.02 -10.17
CA LEU A 402 -16.18 26.86 -9.40
C LEU A 402 -16.49 28.09 -8.54
N ASP A 403 -15.46 28.80 -8.07
CA ASP A 403 -15.65 30.01 -7.25
C ASP A 403 -16.14 31.21 -8.10
N ASP A 404 -15.86 31.24 -9.42
CA ASP A 404 -16.34 32.29 -10.34
C ASP A 404 -17.86 32.26 -10.60
N TYR A 405 -18.59 31.21 -10.20
CA TYR A 405 -20.04 31.10 -10.39
C TYR A 405 -20.88 31.51 -9.18
N ASP A 406 -20.27 31.73 -8.01
CA ASP A 406 -20.99 32.07 -6.78
C ASP A 406 -21.06 33.60 -6.52
N ASP A 407 -20.38 34.45 -7.31
CA ASP A 407 -20.29 35.90 -7.07
C ASP A 407 -21.33 36.78 -7.80
N GLU A 408 -22.26 36.23 -8.60
CA GLU A 408 -23.23 37.06 -9.36
C GLU A 408 -24.60 37.31 -8.67
N ASP A 409 -24.92 36.72 -7.51
CA ASP A 409 -26.28 36.80 -6.93
C ASP A 409 -26.38 37.55 -5.58
N GLU A 410 -25.49 38.50 -5.29
CA GLU A 410 -25.64 39.43 -4.14
C GLU A 410 -25.49 40.92 -4.52
N SER A 411 -26.25 41.42 -5.49
CA SER A 411 -26.50 42.87 -5.59
C SER A 411 -27.84 43.23 -6.22
N GLY A 412 -28.93 43.11 -5.47
CA GLY A 412 -30.24 43.42 -6.05
C GLY A 412 -31.45 43.50 -5.12
N VAL A 413 -31.33 44.05 -3.91
CA VAL A 413 -32.53 44.47 -3.14
C VAL A 413 -32.37 45.89 -2.61
N THR A 414 -32.72 46.85 -3.46
CA THR A 414 -32.94 48.25 -3.07
C THR A 414 -34.19 48.38 -2.20
N ARG A 415 -34.02 49.01 -1.03
CA ARG A 415 -35.06 49.53 -0.14
C ARG A 415 -36.11 50.34 -0.92
N VAL A 416 -37.39 50.03 -0.71
CA VAL A 416 -38.50 50.95 -0.94
C VAL A 416 -39.11 51.28 0.42
N GLU A 417 -38.92 52.53 0.85
CA GLU A 417 -39.67 53.15 1.95
C GLU A 417 -41.09 53.44 1.46
N GLU A 418 -42.11 53.00 2.20
CA GLU A 418 -43.46 53.55 2.07
C GLU A 418 -43.92 54.14 3.41
N SER A 419 -43.95 55.47 3.41
CA SER A 419 -44.70 56.34 4.30
C SER A 419 -46.21 56.09 4.18
N LYS A 420 -46.94 55.99 5.30
CA LYS A 420 -48.37 56.31 5.35
C LYS A 420 -48.70 57.15 6.58
N ASN A 421 -49.18 58.36 6.30
CA ASN A 421 -49.91 59.25 7.20
C ASN A 421 -51.37 58.80 7.35
N ASP A 422 -51.88 59.01 8.57
CA ASP A 422 -53.24 59.33 9.04
C ASP A 422 -54.49 59.01 8.20
N SER A 423 -55.42 58.30 8.85
CA SER A 423 -56.75 58.81 9.21
C SER A 423 -57.32 58.07 10.41
#